data_AF-A0A7W0SZD3-F1
#
_entry.id   AF-A0A7W0SZD3-F1
#
_cell.length_a   1.000
_cell.length_b   1.000
_cell.length_c   1.000
_cell.angle_alpha   90.00
_cell.angle_beta   90.00
_cell.angle_gamma   90.00
#
_symmetry.space_group_name_H-M   'P 1'
#
loop_
_entity.id
_entity.type
_entity.pdbx_description
1 polymer ?
#
loop_
_entity_poly.entity_id
_entity_poly.type
_entity_poly.pdbx_seq_one_letter_code
_entity_poly.pdbx_strand_id
1 'polypeptide(L)' 'MRRALAGVLDFVVGDDVWTALAVVLAVAATVVVARAGLDAWWLLPVAVPLAVLSSVRRASASGASW' A
#
# COMPACT_ATOMS: atom_id res chain seq x y z
N MET A 1 25.23 -7.31 2.54
CA MET A 1 23.90 -7.25 3.20
C MET A 1 23.31 -5.83 3.25
N ARG A 2 23.95 -4.81 3.84
CA ARG A 2 23.37 -3.44 3.92
C ARG A 2 22.93 -2.81 2.59
N ARG A 3 23.67 -3.05 1.49
CA ARG A 3 23.30 -2.56 0.14
C ARG A 3 22.08 -3.26 -0.46
N ALA A 4 21.86 -4.53 -0.13
CA ALA A 4 20.70 -5.27 -0.61
C ALA A 4 19.41 -4.77 0.06
N LEU A 5 19.48 -4.45 1.37
CA LEU A 5 18.35 -3.88 2.10
C LEU A 5 17.99 -2.47 1.59
N ALA A 6 19.01 -1.65 1.30
CA ALA A 6 18.80 -0.34 0.68
C ALA A 6 18.14 -0.47 -0.71
N GLY A 7 18.62 -1.39 -1.55
CA GLY A 7 18.00 -1.63 -2.86
C GLY A 7 16.54 -2.11 -2.77
N VAL A 8 16.19 -2.93 -1.77
CA VAL A 8 14.79 -3.34 -1.55
C VAL A 8 13.93 -2.19 -1.05
N LEU A 9 14.45 -1.34 -0.16
CA LEU A 9 13.73 -0.16 0.30
C LEU A 9 13.52 0.84 -0.85
N ASP A 10 14.54 1.09 -1.67
CA ASP A 10 14.42 1.94 -2.84
C ASP A 10 13.48 1.36 -3.88
N PHE A 11 13.45 0.03 -4.05
CA PHE A 11 12.51 -0.63 -4.96
C PHE A 11 11.05 -0.51 -4.48
N VAL A 12 10.78 -0.81 -3.20
CA VAL A 12 9.42 -0.82 -2.65
C VAL A 12 8.88 0.59 -2.39
N VAL A 13 9.71 1.49 -1.88
CA VAL A 13 9.31 2.87 -1.56
C VAL A 13 9.47 3.79 -2.76
N GLY A 14 10.48 3.55 -3.61
CA GLY A 14 10.76 4.38 -4.79
C GLY A 14 9.87 4.10 -6.00
N ASP A 15 9.14 2.98 -6.04
CA ASP A 15 8.09 2.74 -7.05
C ASP A 15 6.87 3.65 -6.79
N ASP A 16 6.27 3.56 -5.60
CA ASP A 16 5.17 4.43 -5.19
C ASP A 16 5.00 4.52 -3.66
N VAL A 17 5.48 5.62 -3.07
CA VAL A 17 5.38 5.91 -1.63
C VAL A 17 3.93 5.81 -1.10
N TRP A 18 2.94 6.20 -1.91
CA TRP A 18 1.54 6.17 -1.49
C TRP A 18 0.98 4.76 -1.43
N THR A 19 1.39 3.91 -2.39
CA THR A 19 1.02 2.50 -2.39
C THR A 19 1.67 1.78 -1.21
N ALA A 20 2.96 2.06 -0.92
CA ALA A 20 3.64 1.54 0.26
C ALA A 20 2.93 1.93 1.56
N LEU A 21 2.52 3.20 1.71
CA LEU A 21 1.77 3.67 2.86
C LEU A 21 0.41 2.96 3.00
N ALA A 22 -0.31 2.77 1.89
CA ALA A 22 -1.59 2.07 1.91
C ALA A 22 -1.45 0.62 2.40
N VAL A 23 -0.39 -0.09 2.01
CA VAL A 23 -0.10 -1.45 2.49
C VAL A 23 0.16 -1.46 3.99
N VAL A 24 1.01 -0.56 4.50
CA VAL A 24 1.31 -0.47 5.93
C VAL A 24 0.03 -0.19 6.75
N LEU A 25 -0.82 0.73 6.27
CA LEU A 25 -2.09 1.04 6.92
C LEU A 25 -3.06 -0.15 6.89
N ALA A 26 -3.14 -0.90 5.79
CA ALA A 26 -3.99 -2.08 5.68
C ALA A 26 -3.56 -3.18 6.66
N VAL A 27 -2.25 -3.41 6.82
CA VAL A 27 -1.72 -4.36 7.79
C VAL A 27 -1.99 -3.91 9.23
N ALA A 28 -1.75 -2.63 9.53
CA ALA A 28 -2.05 -2.07 10.85
C ALA A 28 -3.54 -2.21 11.21
N ALA A 29 -4.43 -1.90 10.27
CA ALA A 29 -5.88 -2.08 10.43
C ALA A 29 -6.25 -3.55 10.66
N THR A 30 -5.61 -4.48 9.94
CA THR A 30 -5.81 -5.93 10.13
C THR A 30 -5.46 -6.35 11.56
N VAL A 31 -4.33 -5.86 12.10
CA VAL A 31 -3.93 -6.14 13.50
C VAL A 31 -4.96 -5.61 14.49
N VAL A 32 -5.46 -4.39 14.28
CA VAL A 32 -6.47 -3.78 15.15
C VAL A 32 -7.77 -4.59 15.14
N VAL A 33 -8.27 -4.95 13.95
CA VAL A 33 -9.51 -5.72 13.79
C VAL A 33 -9.37 -7.12 14.38
N ALA A 34 -8.26 -7.81 14.13
CA ALA A 34 -7.99 -9.13 14.71
C ALA A 34 -7.89 -9.08 16.24
N ARG A 35 -7.26 -8.03 16.81
CA ARG A 35 -7.20 -7.84 18.28
C ARG A 35 -8.54 -7.50 18.90
N ALA A 36 -9.48 -6.94 18.14
CA ALA A 36 -10.84 -6.73 18.56
C ALA A 36 -11.70 -8.02 18.53
N GLY A 37 -11.12 -9.16 18.11
CA GLY A 37 -11.82 -10.43 18.03
C GLY A 37 -12.75 -10.57 16.81
N LEU A 38 -12.61 -9.67 15.83
CA LEU A 38 -13.35 -9.71 14.58
C LEU A 38 -12.54 -10.42 13.49
N ASP A 39 -13.23 -11.13 12.60
CA ASP A 39 -12.56 -11.74 11.46
C ASP A 39 -12.16 -10.69 10.41
N ALA A 40 -10.85 -10.52 10.19
CA ALA A 40 -10.31 -9.50 9.30
C ALA A 40 -10.24 -9.90 7.81
N TRP A 41 -10.85 -11.02 7.42
CA TRP A 41 -10.72 -11.59 6.07
C TRP A 41 -11.21 -10.64 4.96
N TRP A 42 -12.15 -9.74 5.26
CA TRP A 42 -12.71 -8.77 4.31
C TRP A 42 -11.82 -7.54 4.10
N LEU A 43 -10.85 -7.31 4.99
CA LEU A 43 -10.12 -6.05 5.05
C LEU A 43 -9.13 -5.91 3.88
N LEU A 44 -8.36 -6.97 3.58
CA LEU A 44 -7.45 -6.97 2.43
C LEU A 44 -8.18 -6.99 1.07
N PRO A 45 -9.25 -7.79 0.87
CA PRO A 45 -10.08 -7.72 -0.34
C PRO A 45 -10.64 -6.33 -0.65
N VAL A 46 -10.87 -5.48 0.36
CA VAL A 46 -11.32 -4.09 0.17
C VAL A 46 -10.13 -3.13 0.02
N ALA A 47 -9.11 -3.27 0.85
CA ALA A 47 -7.96 -2.37 0.86
C ALA A 47 -7.15 -2.44 -0.46
N VAL A 48 -7.00 -3.63 -1.04
CA VAL A 48 -6.21 -3.82 -2.27
C VAL A 48 -6.83 -3.09 -3.48
N PRO A 49 -8.13 -3.27 -3.82
CA PRO A 49 -8.76 -2.49 -4.89
C PRO A 49 -8.69 -0.98 -4.66
N LEU A 50 -8.85 -0.51 -3.42
CA LEU A 50 -8.75 0.92 -3.10
C LEU A 50 -7.33 1.45 -3.32
N ALA A 51 -6.30 0.70 -2.89
CA ALA A 51 -4.91 1.05 -3.14
C ALA A 51 -4.62 1.13 -4.65
N VAL A 52 -5.02 0.11 -5.42
CA VAL A 52 -4.85 0.08 -6.88
C VAL A 52 -5.59 1.24 -7.54
N LEU A 53 -6.84 1.49 -7.19
CA LEU A 53 -7.62 2.59 -7.75
C LEU A 53 -6.97 3.95 -7.44
N SER A 54 -6.47 4.14 -6.22
CA SER A 54 -5.78 5.37 -5.84
C SER A 54 -4.47 5.57 -6.61
N SER A 55 -3.71 4.49 -6.85
CA SER A 55 -2.48 4.50 -7.65
C SER A 55 -2.78 4.89 -9.10
N VAL A 56 -3.77 4.24 -9.72
CA VAL A 56 -4.23 4.56 -11.08
C VAL A 56 -4.70 6.01 -11.20
N ARG A 57 -5.56 6.47 -10.28
CA ARG A 57 -6.06 7.85 -10.29
C ARG A 57 -4.94 8.89 -10.19
N ARG A 58 -3.93 8.63 -9.37
CA ARG A 58 -2.74 9.50 -9.26
C ARG A 58 -1.91 9.49 -10.54
N ALA A 59 -1.63 8.32 -11.10
CA ALA A 59 -0.88 8.20 -12.34
C ALA A 59 -1.58 8.95 -13.50
N SER A 60 -2.92 8.84 -13.58
CA SER A 60 -3.72 9.56 -14.59
C SER A 60 -3.77 11.06 -14.35
N ALA A 61 -3.82 11.53 -13.09
CA ALA A 61 -3.80 12.96 -12.77
C ALA A 61 -2.46 13.63 -13.11
N SER A 62 -1.35 12.89 -12.98
CA SER A 62 -0.01 13.34 -13.36
C SER A 62 0.22 13.38 -14.88
N GLY A 63 -0.62 12.70 -15.66
CA GLY A 63 -0.50 12.58 -17.12
C GLY A 63 -1.15 13.72 -17.94
N ALA A 64 -1.75 14.71 -17.29
CA ALA A 64 -2.47 15.82 -17.95
C ALA A 64 -1.55 16.96 -18.45
N SER A 65 -0.24 16.73 -18.55
CA SER A 65 0.76 17.70 -19.02
C SER A 65 1.51 17.21 -20.27
N TRP A 66 0.80 16.65 -21.25
CA TRP A 66 1.30 16.47 -22.61
C TRP A 66 0.69 17.50 -23.53
#